data_AF-A0A7J8DNL8-F1
#
_entry.id   AF-A0A7J8DNL8-F1
#
_cell.length_a   1.000
_cell.length_b   1.000
_cell.length_c   1.000
_cell.angle_alpha   90.00
_cell.angle_beta   90.00
_cell.angle_gamma   90.00
#
_symmetry.space_group_name_H-M   'P 1'
#
loop_
_entity.id
_entity.type
_entity.pdbx_description
1 polymer ?
#
loop_
_entity_poly.entity_id
_entity_poly.type
_entity_poly.pdbx_seq_one_letter_code
_entity_poly.pdbx_strand_id
1 'polypeptide(L)'
;MKVVHEMCPNITRIYNIGKSHQGLKLYAVEISDHPGEHEVGEPEFHYIAGAHGNEVLGRELLLLLTQFLCQEYLAGNARIVRLVEETRIHIVPSLNPDGYEKAYEGGSELGGWSLGRWTHDGIDFNNNFPDLNTLLWEAEDRQNVPRKVPNHYIAIPEWFLSENATVSGAPWPAGPWGPVSTHRCSQRT
;
A
#
# COMPACT_ATOMS: atom_id res chain seq x y z
N MET A 1 0.73 -5.74 -15.90
CA MET A 1 -0.38 -6.22 -15.03
C MET A 1 -1.45 -6.97 -15.81
N LYS A 2 -2.21 -6.33 -16.72
CA LYS A 2 -3.28 -7.03 -17.49
C LYS A 2 -2.81 -8.32 -18.19
N VAL A 3 -1.65 -8.26 -18.86
CA VAL A 3 -1.03 -9.44 -19.48
C VAL A 3 -0.81 -10.58 -18.48
N VAL A 4 -0.33 -10.28 -17.28
CA VAL A 4 -0.12 -11.31 -16.25
C VAL A 4 -1.45 -11.88 -15.75
N HIS A 5 -2.47 -11.04 -15.58
CA HIS A 5 -3.79 -11.51 -15.19
C HIS A 5 -4.43 -12.42 -16.24
N GLU A 6 -4.24 -12.14 -17.53
CA GLU A 6 -4.70 -13.00 -18.62
C GLU A 6 -3.94 -14.33 -18.67
N MET A 7 -2.66 -14.35 -18.26
CA MET A 7 -1.87 -15.60 -18.16
C MET A 7 -2.25 -16.45 -16.94
N CYS A 8 -2.54 -15.81 -15.80
CA CYS A 8 -2.79 -16.47 -14.53
C CYS A 8 -4.11 -15.99 -13.87
N PRO A 9 -5.26 -16.12 -14.55
CA PRO A 9 -6.52 -15.55 -14.06
C PRO A 9 -7.00 -16.20 -12.76
N ASN A 10 -6.67 -17.48 -12.55
CA ASN A 10 -7.10 -18.24 -11.36
C ASN A 10 -6.39 -17.79 -10.08
N ILE A 11 -5.19 -17.21 -10.20
CA ILE A 11 -4.37 -16.83 -9.04
C ILE A 11 -4.12 -15.33 -8.96
N THR A 12 -4.78 -14.51 -9.79
CA THR A 12 -4.56 -13.07 -9.80
C THR A 12 -5.84 -12.28 -9.91
N ARG A 13 -5.86 -11.11 -9.28
CA ARG A 13 -6.96 -10.14 -9.39
C ARG A 13 -6.42 -8.72 -9.42
N ILE A 14 -6.79 -7.96 -10.46
CA ILE A 14 -6.44 -6.55 -10.59
C ILE A 14 -7.57 -5.70 -10.01
N TYR A 15 -7.23 -4.77 -9.14
CA TYR A 15 -8.19 -3.83 -8.57
C TYR A 15 -7.60 -2.42 -8.47
N ASN A 16 -8.48 -1.44 -8.28
CA ASN A 16 -8.12 -0.03 -8.18
C ASN A 16 -8.30 0.43 -6.74
N ILE A 17 -7.26 1.01 -6.14
CA ILE A 17 -7.28 1.51 -4.76
C ILE A 17 -7.59 3.00 -4.65
N GLY A 18 -7.63 3.72 -5.78
CA GLY A 18 -7.90 5.15 -5.78
C GLY A 18 -7.64 5.79 -7.13
N LYS A 19 -7.61 7.11 -7.15
CA LYS A 19 -7.15 7.89 -8.31
C LYS A 19 -6.19 8.96 -7.84
N SER A 20 -5.21 9.27 -8.68
CA SER A 20 -4.31 10.39 -8.49
C SER A 20 -5.00 11.72 -8.78
N HIS A 21 -4.29 12.83 -8.60
CA HIS A 21 -4.81 14.17 -8.88
C HIS A 21 -5.19 14.33 -10.36
N GLN A 22 -4.39 13.78 -11.28
CA GLN A 22 -4.68 13.78 -12.72
C GLN A 22 -5.68 12.70 -13.15
N GLY A 23 -6.28 11.96 -12.20
CA GLY A 23 -7.29 10.95 -12.46
C GLY A 23 -6.72 9.59 -12.89
N LEU A 24 -5.39 9.38 -12.81
CA LEU A 24 -4.76 8.09 -13.07
C LEU A 24 -5.15 7.09 -12.00
N LYS A 25 -5.48 5.87 -12.41
CA LYS A 25 -5.86 4.79 -11.50
C LYS A 25 -4.64 4.25 -10.76
N LEU A 26 -4.78 4.08 -9.45
CA LEU A 26 -3.78 3.40 -8.62
C LEU A 26 -4.10 1.91 -8.64
N TYR A 27 -3.40 1.17 -9.51
CA TYR A 27 -3.60 -0.26 -9.66
C TYR A 27 -2.84 -1.07 -8.61
N ALA A 28 -3.53 -2.06 -8.07
CA ALA A 28 -2.96 -3.14 -7.31
C ALA A 28 -3.22 -4.47 -8.03
N VAL A 29 -2.30 -5.41 -7.90
CA VAL A 29 -2.51 -6.82 -8.27
C VAL A 29 -2.43 -7.66 -7.00
N GLU A 30 -3.48 -8.43 -6.78
CA GLU A 30 -3.54 -9.48 -5.79
C GLU A 30 -3.08 -10.79 -6.43
N ILE A 31 -2.30 -11.58 -5.70
CA ILE A 31 -1.82 -12.92 -6.08
C ILE A 31 -2.06 -13.85 -4.89
N SER A 32 -2.90 -14.86 -5.08
CA SER A 32 -3.32 -15.88 -4.08
C SER A 32 -4.03 -17.01 -4.84
N ASP A 33 -4.16 -18.20 -4.26
CA ASP A 33 -4.97 -19.29 -4.81
C ASP A 33 -6.50 -19.02 -4.73
N HIS A 34 -6.96 -18.16 -3.82
CA HIS A 34 -8.35 -17.68 -3.72
C HIS A 34 -8.47 -16.15 -3.86
N PRO A 35 -8.18 -15.59 -5.06
CA PRO A 35 -8.12 -14.14 -5.24
C PRO A 35 -9.50 -13.49 -5.05
N GLY A 36 -9.56 -12.51 -4.14
CA GLY A 36 -10.74 -11.77 -3.74
C GLY A 36 -11.25 -12.15 -2.35
N GLU A 37 -10.82 -13.28 -1.80
CA GLU A 37 -11.27 -13.81 -0.52
C GLU A 37 -10.13 -13.78 0.50
N HIS A 38 -10.47 -13.62 1.77
CA HIS A 38 -9.50 -13.71 2.87
C HIS A 38 -9.70 -15.04 3.58
N GLU A 39 -8.64 -15.81 3.75
CA GLU A 39 -8.67 -17.11 4.42
C GLU A 39 -8.12 -17.00 5.84
N VAL A 40 -8.85 -17.58 6.81
CA VAL A 40 -8.44 -17.51 8.22
C VAL A 40 -7.13 -18.25 8.42
N GLY A 41 -6.11 -17.53 8.88
CA GLY A 41 -4.77 -18.07 9.09
C GLY A 41 -3.82 -17.85 7.91
N GLU A 42 -4.33 -17.40 6.76
CA GLU A 42 -3.51 -16.95 5.64
C GLU A 42 -3.04 -15.51 5.90
N PRO A 43 -1.72 -15.25 5.93
CA PRO A 43 -1.19 -13.90 6.07
C PRO A 43 -1.44 -13.06 4.82
N GLU A 44 -1.79 -11.78 5.03
CA GLU A 44 -1.80 -10.78 3.97
C GLU A 44 -0.46 -10.02 3.94
N PHE A 45 0.14 -9.97 2.76
CA PHE A 45 1.43 -9.30 2.52
C PHE A 45 1.27 -8.23 1.44
N HIS A 46 2.01 -7.12 1.55
CA HIS A 46 2.08 -6.16 0.46
C HIS A 46 3.48 -5.68 0.12
N TYR A 47 3.66 -5.35 -1.16
CA TYR A 47 4.74 -4.49 -1.62
C TYR A 47 4.17 -3.25 -2.30
N ILE A 48 4.74 -2.10 -1.98
CA ILE A 48 4.37 -0.81 -2.55
C ILE A 48 5.65 -0.15 -3.08
N ALA A 49 5.59 0.38 -4.29
CA ALA A 49 6.66 1.16 -4.88
C ALA A 49 6.13 2.45 -5.52
N GLY A 50 7.05 3.30 -5.97
CA GLY A 50 6.73 4.54 -6.68
C GLY A 50 5.98 5.54 -5.80
N ALA A 51 6.25 5.59 -4.49
CA ALA A 51 5.78 6.69 -3.63
C ALA A 51 6.39 8.02 -4.09
N HIS A 52 7.68 8.02 -4.43
CA HIS A 52 8.27 9.03 -5.27
C HIS A 52 8.21 8.58 -6.73
N GLY A 53 7.59 9.38 -7.59
CA GLY A 53 7.37 9.00 -8.99
C GLY A 53 8.65 8.85 -9.80
N ASN A 54 9.71 9.57 -9.41
CA ASN A 54 11.04 9.50 -10.05
C ASN A 54 11.94 8.36 -9.54
N GLU A 55 11.55 7.65 -8.48
CA GLU A 55 12.30 6.48 -7.96
C GLU A 55 11.82 5.19 -8.65
N VAL A 56 12.04 5.11 -9.97
CA VAL A 56 11.36 4.18 -10.89
C VAL A 56 11.74 2.70 -10.70
N LEU A 57 12.92 2.39 -10.17
CA LEU A 57 13.42 1.00 -10.10
C LEU A 57 12.45 0.08 -9.36
N GLY A 58 11.89 0.53 -8.23
CA GLY A 58 10.94 -0.26 -7.46
C GLY A 58 9.67 -0.62 -8.26
N ARG A 59 9.16 0.33 -9.06
CA ARG A 59 7.98 0.11 -9.92
C ARG A 59 8.22 -1.03 -10.90
N GLU A 60 9.35 -0.99 -11.61
CA GLU A 60 9.68 -2.01 -12.62
C GLU A 60 9.98 -3.37 -11.98
N LEU A 61 10.67 -3.41 -10.84
CA LEU A 61 10.91 -4.65 -10.09
C LEU A 61 9.60 -5.30 -9.64
N LEU A 62 8.61 -4.53 -9.19
CA LEU A 62 7.31 -5.08 -8.80
C LEU A 62 6.48 -5.59 -9.99
N LEU A 63 6.59 -4.94 -11.15
CA LEU A 63 5.99 -5.45 -12.39
C LEU A 63 6.63 -6.77 -12.84
N LEU A 64 7.97 -6.86 -12.77
CA LEU A 64 8.73 -8.08 -13.06
C LEU A 64 8.44 -9.19 -12.04
N LEU A 65 8.34 -8.85 -10.75
CA LEU A 65 7.97 -9.80 -9.70
C LEU A 65 6.59 -10.41 -9.96
N THR A 66 5.61 -9.58 -10.36
CA THR A 66 4.27 -10.06 -10.72
C THR A 66 4.33 -11.08 -11.85
N GLN A 67 5.11 -10.80 -12.90
CA GLN A 67 5.31 -11.72 -14.02
C GLN A 67 6.02 -13.02 -13.58
N PHE A 68 7.08 -12.89 -12.79
CA PHE A 68 7.86 -14.01 -12.26
C PHE A 68 7.00 -14.97 -11.43
N LEU A 69 6.21 -14.44 -10.49
CA LEU A 69 5.32 -15.26 -9.65
C LEU A 69 4.33 -16.08 -10.49
N CYS A 70 3.69 -15.45 -11.48
CA CYS A 70 2.78 -16.16 -12.39
C CYS A 70 3.49 -17.23 -13.21
N GLN A 71 4.64 -16.91 -13.81
CA GLN A 71 5.36 -17.86 -14.67
C GLN A 71 5.89 -19.06 -13.89
N GLU A 72 6.48 -18.84 -12.72
CA GLU A 72 7.01 -19.91 -11.87
C GLU A 72 5.90 -20.74 -11.23
N TYR A 73 4.75 -20.13 -10.92
CA TYR A 73 3.56 -20.86 -10.47
C TYR A 73 3.07 -21.82 -11.56
N LEU A 74 2.93 -21.34 -12.81
CA LEU A 74 2.54 -22.19 -13.95
C LEU A 74 3.59 -23.28 -14.25
N ALA A 75 4.86 -23.01 -14.00
CA ALA A 75 5.93 -23.99 -14.13
C ALA A 75 5.95 -25.05 -13.00
N GLY A 76 5.12 -24.90 -11.97
CA GLY A 76 5.05 -25.81 -10.84
C GLY A 76 6.26 -25.70 -9.90
N ASN A 77 6.91 -24.54 -9.82
CA ASN A 77 7.99 -24.33 -8.87
C ASN A 77 7.46 -24.43 -7.44
N ALA A 78 7.85 -25.49 -6.72
CA ALA A 78 7.33 -25.80 -5.39
C ALA A 78 7.44 -24.65 -4.39
N ARG A 79 8.47 -23.81 -4.48
CA ARG A 79 8.62 -22.64 -3.60
C ARG A 79 7.57 -21.58 -3.90
N ILE A 80 7.30 -21.33 -5.18
CA ILE A 80 6.37 -20.28 -5.61
C ILE A 80 4.93 -20.73 -5.46
N VAL A 81 4.62 -21.99 -5.78
CA VAL A 81 3.31 -22.59 -5.54
C VAL A 81 2.94 -22.45 -4.06
N ARG A 82 3.82 -22.92 -3.16
CA ARG A 82 3.62 -22.77 -1.72
C ARG A 82 3.48 -21.31 -1.28
N LEU A 83 4.26 -20.40 -1.85
CA LEU A 83 4.18 -18.98 -1.51
C LEU A 83 2.83 -18.37 -1.90
N VAL A 84 2.24 -18.79 -3.02
CA VAL A 84 0.95 -18.27 -3.51
C VAL A 84 -0.24 -18.93 -2.80
N GLU A 85 -0.12 -20.21 -2.42
CA GLU A 85 -1.17 -20.97 -1.69
C GLU A 85 -1.18 -20.70 -0.17
N GLU A 86 -0.10 -20.19 0.41
CA GLU A 86 0.00 -19.90 1.85
C GLU A 86 0.06 -18.40 2.17
N THR A 87 -0.12 -17.51 1.18
CA THR A 87 -0.01 -16.06 1.40
C THR A 87 -0.79 -15.27 0.35
N ARG A 88 -1.59 -14.31 0.83
CA ARG A 88 -2.27 -13.35 -0.01
C ARG A 88 -1.40 -12.12 -0.28
N ILE A 89 -0.84 -12.04 -1.49
CA ILE A 89 0.15 -11.01 -1.86
C ILE A 89 -0.50 -9.87 -2.63
N HIS A 90 -0.35 -8.64 -2.15
CA HIS A 90 -0.83 -7.42 -2.82
C HIS A 90 0.34 -6.56 -3.29
N ILE A 91 0.42 -6.29 -4.59
CA ILE A 91 1.51 -5.52 -5.19
C ILE A 91 0.93 -4.22 -5.78
N VAL A 92 1.47 -3.09 -5.33
CA VAL A 92 1.15 -1.74 -5.83
C VAL A 92 2.41 -1.16 -6.50
N PRO A 93 2.54 -1.24 -7.83
CA PRO A 93 3.77 -0.82 -8.50
C PRO A 93 4.02 0.69 -8.47
N SER A 94 2.98 1.51 -8.31
CA SER A 94 3.09 2.96 -8.40
C SER A 94 2.03 3.66 -7.55
N LEU A 95 2.45 4.20 -6.41
CA LEU A 95 1.59 4.99 -5.54
C LEU A 95 1.43 6.45 -6.02
N ASN A 96 2.45 7.00 -6.70
CA ASN A 96 2.46 8.34 -7.29
C ASN A 96 2.58 8.28 -8.83
N PRO A 97 1.52 7.86 -9.54
CA PRO A 97 1.57 7.77 -11.00
C PRO A 97 1.74 9.15 -11.67
N ASP A 98 1.18 10.24 -11.10
CA ASP A 98 1.33 11.59 -11.67
C ASP A 98 2.80 12.06 -11.63
N GLY A 99 3.49 11.81 -10.52
CA GLY A 99 4.92 12.10 -10.39
C GLY A 99 5.75 11.27 -11.36
N TYR A 100 5.37 10.00 -11.59
CA TYR A 100 6.04 9.13 -12.55
C TYR A 100 5.90 9.66 -13.98
N GLU A 101 4.69 10.03 -14.43
CA GLU A 101 4.50 10.58 -15.79
C GLU A 101 5.36 11.82 -16.01
N LYS A 102 5.41 12.74 -15.02
CA LYS A 102 6.28 13.93 -15.08
C LYS A 102 7.76 13.59 -15.21
N ALA A 103 8.24 12.62 -14.43
CA ALA A 103 9.64 12.18 -14.49
C ALA A 103 9.95 11.46 -15.81
N TYR A 104 9.00 10.67 -16.30
CA TYR A 104 9.11 9.91 -17.55
C TYR A 104 9.18 10.84 -18.76
N GLU A 105 8.30 11.85 -18.85
CA GLU A 105 8.29 12.85 -19.91
C GLU A 105 9.59 13.67 -19.94
N GLY A 106 10.18 13.97 -18.77
CA GLY A 106 11.48 14.63 -18.68
C GLY A 106 12.63 13.78 -19.21
N GLY A 107 12.49 12.45 -19.22
CA GLY A 107 13.51 11.51 -19.63
C GLY A 107 14.63 11.33 -18.60
N SER A 108 15.40 10.26 -18.76
CA SER A 108 16.44 9.88 -17.79
C SER A 108 17.54 10.93 -17.61
N GLU A 109 17.80 11.77 -18.61
CA GLU A 109 18.83 12.80 -18.56
C GLU A 109 18.43 14.00 -17.69
N LEU A 110 17.12 14.27 -17.59
CA LEU A 110 16.55 15.29 -16.71
C LEU A 110 15.99 14.70 -15.41
N GLY A 111 16.15 13.38 -15.23
CA GLY A 111 15.82 12.63 -14.03
C GLY A 111 16.71 13.02 -12.85
N GLY A 112 16.43 14.19 -12.27
CA GLY A 112 17.08 14.66 -11.06
C GLY A 112 16.39 14.16 -9.79
N TRP A 113 16.86 14.67 -8.66
CA TRP A 113 16.30 14.35 -7.34
C TRP A 113 14.85 14.82 -7.13
N SER A 114 14.42 15.85 -7.87
CA SER A 114 13.20 16.62 -7.59
C SER A 114 12.05 16.39 -8.59
N LEU A 115 12.34 16.32 -9.89
CA LEU A 115 11.31 16.25 -10.93
C LEU A 115 10.51 14.95 -10.80
N GLY A 116 9.22 15.04 -10.49
CA GLY A 116 8.34 13.88 -10.31
C GLY A 116 8.39 13.22 -8.93
N ARG A 117 9.12 13.79 -7.97
CA ARG A 117 9.21 13.26 -6.60
C ARG A 117 7.90 13.42 -5.82
N TRP A 118 7.37 14.64 -5.77
CA TRP A 118 6.20 15.00 -4.97
C TRP A 118 4.87 14.81 -5.71
N THR A 119 3.77 14.93 -4.98
CA THR A 119 2.43 15.03 -5.56
C THR A 119 2.26 16.32 -6.37
N HIS A 120 1.09 16.47 -7.02
CA HIS A 120 0.70 17.72 -7.66
C HIS A 120 0.83 18.94 -6.73
N ASP A 121 0.45 18.78 -5.46
CA ASP A 121 0.44 19.87 -4.47
C ASP A 121 1.79 20.06 -3.75
N GLY A 122 2.85 19.39 -4.21
CA GLY A 122 4.19 19.49 -3.63
C GLY A 122 4.37 18.70 -2.32
N ILE A 123 3.47 17.74 -2.05
CA ILE A 123 3.51 16.92 -0.84
C ILE A 123 4.40 15.70 -1.06
N ASP A 124 5.26 15.38 -0.09
CA ASP A 124 6.04 14.15 -0.08
C ASP A 124 5.21 13.04 0.56
N PHE A 125 4.90 11.99 -0.20
CA PHE A 125 4.08 10.87 0.29
C PHE A 125 4.64 10.24 1.56
N ASN A 126 5.97 10.12 1.68
CA ASN A 126 6.61 9.49 2.83
C ASN A 126 6.56 10.38 4.09
N ASN A 127 6.21 11.66 3.94
CA ASN A 127 6.02 12.60 5.05
C ASN A 127 4.54 12.96 5.26
N ASN A 128 3.61 12.30 4.58
CA ASN A 128 2.17 12.59 4.65
C ASN A 128 1.37 11.51 5.40
N PHE A 129 2.03 10.69 6.22
CA PHE A 129 1.39 9.74 7.12
C PHE A 129 1.25 10.33 8.53
N PRO A 130 0.24 9.91 9.31
CA PRO A 130 0.12 10.29 10.71
C PRO A 130 1.39 10.01 11.50
N ASP A 131 2.00 11.06 12.06
CA ASP A 131 3.11 10.90 12.99
C ASP A 131 2.59 10.49 14.36
N LEU A 132 2.65 9.18 14.62
CA LEU A 132 2.32 8.59 15.91
C LEU A 132 3.56 8.43 16.81
N ASN A 133 4.76 8.64 16.27
CA ASN A 133 6.02 8.44 16.98
C ASN A 133 6.30 9.57 17.94
N THR A 134 6.07 10.82 17.53
CA THR A 134 6.30 11.99 18.40
C THR A 134 5.53 11.86 19.72
N LEU A 135 4.27 11.39 19.68
CA LEU A 135 3.47 11.15 20.89
C LEU A 135 4.10 10.10 21.82
N LEU A 136 4.68 9.04 21.25
CA LEU A 136 5.34 7.99 22.02
C LEU A 136 6.62 8.53 22.67
N TRP A 137 7.50 9.17 21.89
CA TRP A 137 8.78 9.68 22.37
C TRP A 137 8.62 10.81 23.40
N GLU A 138 7.68 11.75 23.20
CA GLU A 138 7.40 12.78 24.19
C GLU A 138 6.95 12.19 25.54
N ALA A 139 6.19 11.09 25.52
CA ALA A 139 5.74 10.45 26.74
C ALA A 139 6.88 9.71 27.46
N GLU A 140 7.81 9.12 26.72
CA GLU A 140 9.03 8.51 27.28
C GLU A 140 9.95 9.57 27.90
N ASP A 141 10.24 10.64 27.16
CA ASP A 141 11.12 11.74 27.59
C ASP A 141 10.63 12.44 28.84
N ARG A 142 9.30 12.55 28.99
CA ARG A 142 8.71 13.23 30.15
C ARG A 142 8.92 12.48 31.46
N GLN A 143 9.42 11.24 31.48
CA GLN A 143 9.77 10.34 32.62
C GLN A 143 8.73 10.19 33.76
N ASN A 144 7.70 11.02 33.80
CA ASN A 144 6.80 11.29 34.90
C ASN A 144 5.34 11.09 34.46
N VAL A 145 5.11 10.40 33.33
CA VAL A 145 3.77 10.01 32.91
C VAL A 145 3.36 8.81 33.78
N PRO A 146 2.30 8.90 34.60
CA PRO A 146 1.89 7.81 35.50
C PRO A 146 1.49 6.52 34.76
N ARG A 147 1.30 6.60 33.43
CA ARG A 147 0.83 5.53 32.58
C ARG A 147 1.62 5.55 31.27
N LYS A 148 2.26 4.42 30.93
CA LYS A 148 2.87 4.22 29.61
C LYS A 148 1.82 4.44 28.52
N VAL A 149 2.16 5.22 27.49
CA VAL A 149 1.28 5.39 26.32
C VAL A 149 1.08 4.00 25.67
N PRO A 150 -0.16 3.57 25.39
CA PRO A 150 -0.40 2.32 24.68
C PRO A 150 0.19 2.40 23.28
N ASN A 151 1.14 1.51 22.96
CA ASN A 151 1.71 1.39 21.62
C ASN A 151 0.76 0.75 20.60
N HIS A 152 -0.32 0.12 21.07
CA HIS A 152 -1.24 -0.65 20.23
C HIS A 152 -2.54 0.09 19.90
N TYR A 153 -2.75 1.32 20.38
CA TYR A 153 -3.95 2.13 20.13
C TYR A 153 -3.65 3.64 20.25
N ILE A 154 -2.89 4.19 19.31
CA ILE A 154 -2.72 5.65 19.17
C ILE A 154 -3.77 6.15 18.18
N ALA A 155 -4.58 7.12 18.59
CA ALA A 155 -5.61 7.69 17.72
C ALA A 155 -4.99 8.45 16.54
N ILE A 156 -5.62 8.33 15.37
CA ILE A 156 -5.25 9.13 14.20
C ILE A 156 -5.55 10.61 14.51
N PRO A 157 -4.62 11.55 14.26
CA PRO A 157 -4.85 12.97 14.50
C PRO A 157 -6.09 13.48 13.76
N GLU A 158 -6.88 14.33 14.42
CA GLU A 158 -8.19 14.78 13.91
C GLU A 158 -8.12 15.47 12.54
N TRP A 159 -7.02 16.17 12.24
CA TRP A 159 -6.84 16.83 10.96
C TRP A 159 -6.76 15.85 9.77
N PHE A 160 -6.29 14.62 9.97
CA PHE A 160 -6.32 13.56 8.94
C PHE A 160 -7.73 13.04 8.66
N LEU A 161 -8.66 13.29 9.58
CA LEU A 161 -10.08 12.92 9.44
C LEU A 161 -10.92 14.08 8.89
N SER A 162 -10.32 15.26 8.68
CA SER A 162 -11.03 16.42 8.15
C SER A 162 -11.32 16.28 6.66
N GLU A 163 -12.44 16.86 6.20
CA GLU A 163 -12.80 16.85 4.77
C GLU A 163 -11.76 17.54 3.88
N ASN A 164 -10.99 18.47 4.46
CA ASN A 164 -9.92 19.20 3.78
C ASN A 164 -8.58 18.45 3.78
N ALA A 165 -8.49 17.28 4.42
CA ALA A 165 -7.29 16.47 4.36
C ALA A 165 -7.07 15.97 2.92
N THR A 166 -5.83 16.06 2.44
CA THR A 166 -5.41 15.47 1.14
C THR A 166 -5.40 13.95 1.16
N VAL A 167 -5.73 13.35 2.30
CA VAL A 167 -5.87 11.90 2.46
C VAL A 167 -7.34 11.55 2.33
N SER A 168 -7.67 10.71 1.34
CA SER A 168 -9.00 10.12 1.26
C SER A 168 -9.17 9.16 2.44
N GLY A 169 -9.92 9.57 3.47
CA GLY A 169 -10.39 8.69 4.54
C GLY A 169 -11.47 7.71 4.08
N ALA A 170 -11.48 7.34 2.79
CA ALA A 170 -12.37 6.30 2.31
C ALA A 170 -11.98 5.02 3.06
N PRO A 171 -12.89 4.43 3.85
CA PRO A 171 -12.61 3.13 4.44
C PRO A 171 -12.22 2.20 3.30
N TRP A 172 -11.16 1.41 3.50
CA TRP A 172 -10.89 0.26 2.65
C TRP A 172 -12.23 -0.39 2.32
N PRO A 173 -12.57 -0.59 1.02
CA PRO A 173 -13.82 -1.25 0.69
C PRO A 173 -13.84 -2.52 1.52
N ALA A 174 -14.86 -2.63 2.37
CA ALA A 174 -14.94 -3.67 3.37
C ALA A 174 -14.56 -4.98 2.68
N GLY A 175 -13.40 -5.51 3.03
CA GLY A 175 -13.17 -6.93 2.87
C GLY A 175 -14.25 -7.67 3.67
N PRO A 176 -14.21 -9.00 3.72
CA PRO A 176 -15.19 -9.80 4.47
C PRO A 176 -15.33 -9.42 5.98
N TRP A 177 -14.50 -8.50 6.48
CA TRP A 177 -14.49 -7.92 7.83
C TRP A 177 -15.34 -6.66 8.05
N GLY A 178 -16.23 -6.26 7.12
CA GLY A 178 -17.13 -5.12 7.32
C GLY A 178 -16.41 -3.77 7.52
N PRO A 179 -17.14 -2.66 7.75
CA PRO A 179 -16.49 -1.42 8.19
C PRO A 179 -15.83 -1.68 9.55
N VAL A 180 -14.59 -1.21 9.74
CA VAL A 180 -13.96 -1.16 11.07
C VAL A 180 -14.83 -0.26 11.95
N SER A 181 -15.78 -0.85 12.65
CA SER A 181 -16.60 -0.13 13.61
C SER A 181 -15.69 0.32 14.75
N THR A 182 -15.73 1.59 15.10
CA THR A 182 -15.11 2.15 16.32
C THR A 182 -15.82 1.68 17.60
N HIS A 183 -16.50 0.53 17.57
CA HIS A 183 -17.20 -0.02 18.73
C HIS A 183 -16.26 -0.84 19.60
N ARG A 184 -15.70 -0.13 20.59
CA ARG A 184 -15.53 -0.55 21.99
C ARG A 184 -15.48 -2.08 22.16
N CYS A 185 -14.28 -2.65 21.97
CA CYS A 185 -13.99 -3.97 22.47
C CYS A 185 -14.05 -3.91 24.00
N SER A 186 -15.23 -4.26 24.55
CA SER A 186 -15.47 -4.46 25.97
C SER A 186 -14.62 -5.63 26.43
N GLN A 187 -13.37 -5.37 26.83
CA GLN A 187 -12.62 -6.32 27.64
C GLN A 187 -13.20 -6.28 29.06
N ARG A 188 -14.10 -7.22 29.35
CA ARG A 188 -14.30 -7.68 30.72
C ARG A 188 -13.01 -8.38 31.14
N THR A 189 -12.36 -7.81 32.15
CA THR A 189 -11.55 -8.57 33.11
C THR A 189 -12.45 -9.01 34.25
#